data_AF-A0A1S0UP00-F1
#
_entry.id   AF-A0A1S0UP00-F1
#
_cell.length_a   1.000
_cell.length_b   1.000
_cell.length_c   1.000
_cell.angle_alpha   90.00
_cell.angle_beta   90.00
_cell.angle_gamma   90.00
#
_symmetry.space_group_name_H-M   'P 1'
#
loop_
_entity.id
_entity.type
_entity.pdbx_description
1 polymer ?
#
loop_
_entity_poly.entity_id
_entity_poly.type
_entity_poly.pdbx_seq_one_letter_code
_entity_poly.pdbx_strand_id
1 'polypeptide(L)'
;MACTEREPTSSGYWSMAGELGDVKKKMKERRFRITPVLRKEIVCDELPLIEYHAVYVEDKCKIEYVLQILPNMPSETKHLKRIKNGLILIQPATDPLPQEFIVKLRTMLPDISVSKVKVPLCKPVTRRQFLWAKQYWPTAFHLNKQYEALLNGNFLTASEYQKIIDFYLESEKISNGGSGCVIVDLKGEVVAKKW
;
A
#
# COMPACT_ATOMS: atom_id res chain seq x y z
N MET A 1 8.27 86.75 20.57
CA MET A 1 8.13 86.98 22.02
C MET A 1 8.01 85.62 22.70
N ALA A 2 8.93 85.37 23.63
CA ALA A 2 8.93 84.44 24.76
C ALA A 2 8.61 82.93 24.56
N CYS A 3 9.57 82.14 25.03
CA CYS A 3 9.62 80.70 25.23
C CYS A 3 8.56 80.16 26.21
N THR A 4 8.27 78.86 26.12
CA THR A 4 8.33 77.94 27.29
C THR A 4 8.38 76.48 26.85
N GLU A 5 9.45 75.80 27.25
CA GLU A 5 9.54 74.34 27.42
C GLU A 5 8.92 73.93 28.77
N ARG A 6 8.33 72.72 28.84
CA ARG A 6 8.41 71.76 29.96
C ARG A 6 7.74 70.42 29.57
N GLU A 7 8.45 69.32 29.84
CA GLU A 7 8.07 67.90 29.62
C GLU A 7 7.11 67.33 30.71
N PRO A 8 6.97 65.99 30.90
CA PRO A 8 6.03 65.10 30.25
C PRO A 8 5.04 64.45 31.26
N THR A 9 3.89 63.93 30.82
CA THR A 9 3.05 63.09 31.68
C THR A 9 2.64 61.77 31.01
N SER A 10 3.27 60.73 31.55
CA SER A 10 2.84 59.35 31.74
C SER A 10 1.44 58.91 31.29
N SER A 11 1.43 57.68 30.79
CA SER A 11 0.37 56.66 30.92
C SER A 11 -0.55 56.46 29.72
N GLY A 12 -0.24 55.40 28.96
CA GLY A 12 -1.11 54.83 27.95
C GLY A 12 -0.55 53.50 27.48
N TYR A 13 -0.72 52.47 28.31
CA TYR A 13 -0.37 51.08 28.04
C TYR A 13 -0.83 50.64 26.64
N TRP A 14 0.10 50.35 25.73
CA TRP A 14 -0.17 49.53 24.55
C TRP A 14 -0.23 48.06 24.99
N SER A 15 -1.44 47.55 25.21
CA SER A 15 -1.65 46.13 25.49
C SER A 15 -1.38 45.28 24.23
N MET A 16 -0.14 44.82 24.07
CA MET A 16 0.23 43.71 23.18
C MET A 16 -0.26 42.34 23.71
N ALA A 17 -1.53 42.28 24.14
CA ALA A 17 -2.16 41.06 24.66
C ALA A 17 -3.15 40.43 23.66
N GLY A 18 -3.57 41.17 22.63
CA GLY A 18 -4.57 40.72 21.65
C GLY A 18 -4.05 39.69 20.65
N GLU A 19 -2.82 39.82 20.17
CA GLU A 19 -2.29 38.96 19.10
C GLU A 19 -1.85 37.57 19.59
N LEU A 20 -1.37 37.47 20.84
CA LEU A 20 -0.92 36.19 21.40
C LEU A 20 -2.08 35.23 21.73
N GLY A 21 -3.25 35.79 22.04
CA GLY A 21 -4.47 35.03 22.32
C GLY A 21 -5.09 34.43 21.06
N ASP A 22 -5.01 35.14 19.94
CA ASP A 22 -5.64 34.74 18.68
C ASP A 22 -4.86 33.60 17.98
N VAL A 23 -3.52 33.61 18.08
CA VAL A 23 -2.67 32.51 17.58
C VAL A 23 -2.92 31.23 18.40
N LYS A 24 -3.02 31.33 19.73
CA LYS A 24 -3.33 30.17 20.60
C LYS A 24 -4.75 29.62 20.36
N LYS A 25 -5.72 30.48 20.03
CA LYS A 25 -7.09 30.08 19.71
C LYS A 25 -7.18 29.42 18.32
N LYS A 26 -6.50 29.96 17.31
CA LYS A 26 -6.39 29.35 15.97
C LYS A 26 -5.69 27.99 15.96
N MET A 27 -4.77 27.75 16.90
CA MET A 27 -4.04 26.48 17.02
C MET A 27 -4.94 25.32 17.49
N LYS A 28 -5.99 25.62 18.28
CA LYS A 28 -6.94 24.62 18.81
C LYS A 28 -7.88 24.04 17.76
N GLU A 29 -7.91 24.61 16.55
CA GLU A 29 -8.83 24.21 15.47
C GLU A 29 -8.14 23.48 14.29
N ARG A 30 -6.80 23.41 14.28
CA ARG A 30 -6.08 22.76 13.18
C ARG A 30 -6.23 21.24 13.27
N ARG A 31 -6.88 20.64 12.28
CA ARG A 31 -6.97 19.19 12.11
C ARG A 31 -5.79 18.71 11.28
N PHE A 32 -4.88 17.96 11.90
CA PHE A 32 -3.77 17.31 11.21
C PHE A 32 -4.21 15.97 10.62
N ARG A 33 -3.75 15.65 9.41
CA ARG A 33 -3.87 14.33 8.79
C ARG A 33 -2.48 13.82 8.46
N ILE A 34 -2.06 12.73 9.12
CA ILE A 34 -0.80 12.06 8.83
C ILE A 34 -1.06 10.95 7.83
N THR A 35 -0.26 10.88 6.76
CA THR A 35 -0.37 9.83 5.74
C THR A 35 1.01 9.24 5.48
N PRO A 36 1.19 7.92 5.62
CA PRO A 36 2.47 7.29 5.37
C PRO A 36 2.78 7.32 3.88
N VAL A 37 4.05 7.57 3.53
CA VAL A 37 4.52 7.45 2.15
C VAL A 37 4.83 5.98 1.88
N LEU A 38 3.95 5.32 1.14
CA LEU A 38 4.04 3.89 0.84
C LEU A 38 4.41 3.64 -0.61
N ARG A 39 5.06 2.50 -0.86
CA ARG A 39 5.34 2.05 -2.23
C ARG A 39 4.04 1.71 -2.96
N LYS A 40 4.00 1.92 -4.28
CA LYS A 40 2.81 1.71 -5.11
C LYS A 40 2.27 0.29 -4.98
N GLU A 41 3.16 -0.70 -4.89
CA GLU A 41 2.81 -2.12 -4.79
C GLU A 41 2.05 -2.48 -3.51
N ILE A 42 2.06 -1.60 -2.49
CA ILE A 42 1.29 -1.76 -1.25
C ILE A 42 -0.07 -1.05 -1.36
N VAL A 43 -0.12 0.11 -2.04
CA VAL A 43 -1.31 0.96 -2.13
C VAL A 43 -2.29 0.47 -3.21
N CYS A 44 -1.76 -0.12 -4.29
CA CYS A 44 -2.59 -0.64 -5.38
C CYS A 44 -3.47 -1.81 -4.95
N ASP A 45 -4.68 -1.87 -5.50
CA ASP A 45 -5.63 -2.96 -5.25
C ASP A 45 -5.53 -4.06 -6.28
N GLU A 46 -5.10 -3.68 -7.46
CA GLU A 46 -5.01 -4.55 -8.61
C GLU A 46 -3.58 -5.06 -8.69
N LEU A 47 -3.47 -6.34 -9.02
CA LEU A 47 -2.20 -6.98 -9.32
C LEU A 47 -2.08 -7.19 -10.82
N PRO A 48 -0.87 -7.15 -11.38
CA PRO A 48 -0.68 -7.55 -12.77
C PRO A 48 -1.20 -8.98 -12.97
N LEU A 49 -1.87 -9.20 -14.11
CA LEU A 49 -2.38 -10.51 -14.52
C LEU A 49 -1.48 -11.09 -15.61
N ILE A 50 -1.40 -12.42 -15.64
CA ILE A 50 -0.76 -13.18 -16.70
C ILE A 50 -1.73 -14.25 -17.21
N GLU A 51 -1.66 -14.57 -18.51
CA GLU A 51 -2.43 -15.67 -19.09
C GLU A 51 -1.72 -17.01 -18.88
N TYR A 52 -2.49 -18.04 -18.54
CA TYR A 52 -2.05 -19.41 -18.41
C TYR A 52 -2.87 -20.31 -19.32
N HIS A 53 -2.23 -21.33 -19.88
CA HIS A 53 -2.95 -22.48 -20.41
C HIS A 53 -3.48 -23.29 -19.22
N ALA A 54 -4.78 -23.57 -19.25
CA ALA A 54 -5.47 -24.37 -18.26
C ALA A 54 -6.35 -25.40 -18.93
N VAL A 55 -6.57 -26.49 -18.20
CA VAL A 55 -7.34 -27.62 -18.69
C VAL A 55 -8.51 -27.91 -17.79
N TYR A 56 -9.69 -28.07 -18.37
CA TYR A 56 -10.89 -28.42 -17.61
C TYR A 56 -11.02 -29.94 -17.51
N VAL A 57 -11.21 -30.43 -16.28
CA VAL A 57 -11.46 -31.82 -15.97
C VAL A 57 -12.80 -31.92 -15.27
N GLU A 58 -13.81 -32.44 -15.98
CA GLU A 58 -15.16 -32.61 -15.45
C GLU A 58 -15.21 -33.69 -14.38
N ASP A 59 -14.61 -34.85 -14.67
CA ASP A 59 -14.49 -35.96 -13.72
C ASP A 59 -13.37 -35.71 -12.70
N LYS A 60 -13.77 -35.32 -11.48
CA LYS A 60 -12.85 -35.01 -10.38
C LYS A 60 -11.94 -36.19 -10.01
N CYS A 61 -12.33 -37.43 -10.27
CA CYS A 61 -11.51 -38.61 -10.01
C CYS A 61 -10.27 -38.67 -10.90
N LYS A 62 -10.31 -38.01 -12.07
CA LYS A 62 -9.18 -37.96 -13.02
C LYS A 62 -8.18 -36.85 -12.72
N ILE A 63 -8.48 -35.94 -11.79
CA ILE A 63 -7.61 -34.79 -11.47
C ILE A 63 -6.22 -35.25 -11.03
N GLU A 64 -6.12 -36.26 -10.18
CA GLU A 64 -4.83 -36.78 -9.72
C GLU A 64 -4.00 -37.33 -10.88
N TYR A 65 -4.63 -38.11 -11.76
CA TYR A 65 -3.99 -38.64 -12.96
C TYR A 65 -3.49 -37.52 -13.89
N VAL A 66 -4.29 -36.47 -14.06
CA VAL A 66 -3.89 -35.27 -14.83
C VAL A 66 -2.67 -34.63 -14.18
N LEU A 67 -2.67 -34.42 -12.87
CA LEU A 67 -1.54 -33.79 -12.18
C LEU A 67 -0.22 -34.55 -12.34
N GLN A 68 -0.26 -35.88 -12.46
CA GLN A 68 0.93 -36.72 -12.66
C GLN A 68 1.57 -36.54 -14.04
N ILE A 69 0.78 -36.17 -15.07
CA ILE A 69 1.27 -35.98 -16.43
C ILE A 69 1.64 -34.52 -16.75
N LEU A 70 1.10 -33.56 -16.00
CA LEU A 70 1.37 -32.15 -16.23
C LEU A 70 2.78 -31.77 -15.72
N PRO A 71 3.44 -30.78 -16.35
CA PRO A 71 4.74 -30.29 -15.87
C PRO A 71 4.64 -29.72 -14.46
N ASN A 72 5.77 -29.63 -13.75
CA ASN A 72 5.79 -28.97 -12.45
C ASN A 72 5.48 -27.48 -12.60
N MET A 73 4.80 -26.92 -11.59
CA MET A 73 4.52 -25.48 -11.56
C MET A 73 5.82 -24.69 -11.40
N PRO A 74 6.02 -23.59 -12.15
CA PRO A 74 7.17 -22.70 -11.98
C PRO A 74 7.30 -22.19 -10.54
N SER A 75 8.53 -22.02 -10.08
CA SER A 75 8.82 -21.67 -8.68
C SER A 75 8.27 -20.30 -8.28
N GLU A 76 8.15 -19.41 -9.27
CA GLU A 76 7.66 -18.04 -9.19
C GLU A 76 6.14 -18.01 -8.96
N THR A 77 5.45 -19.13 -9.18
CA THR A 77 3.99 -19.26 -9.09
C THR A 77 3.50 -20.09 -7.90
N LYS A 78 4.37 -20.30 -6.91
CA LYS A 78 4.04 -20.98 -5.65
C LYS A 78 2.89 -20.33 -4.88
N HIS A 79 2.58 -19.06 -5.15
CA HIS A 79 1.40 -18.40 -4.56
C HIS A 79 0.09 -18.89 -5.19
N LEU A 80 0.08 -19.37 -6.43
CA LEU A 80 -1.14 -19.83 -7.08
C LEU A 80 -1.50 -21.26 -6.65
N LYS A 81 -2.78 -21.49 -6.34
CA LYS A 81 -3.27 -22.88 -6.29
C LYS A 81 -3.32 -23.43 -7.71
N ARG A 82 -2.94 -24.68 -7.91
CA ARG A 82 -2.95 -25.27 -9.25
C ARG A 82 -4.36 -25.53 -9.81
N ILE A 83 -5.34 -25.74 -8.93
CA ILE A 83 -6.70 -26.17 -9.29
C ILE A 83 -7.75 -25.15 -8.83
N LYS A 84 -8.71 -24.82 -9.69
CA LYS A 84 -9.93 -24.05 -9.39
C LYS A 84 -11.13 -24.64 -10.14
N ASN A 85 -12.10 -25.20 -9.42
CA ASN A 85 -13.37 -25.67 -9.99
C ASN A 85 -13.19 -26.59 -11.22
N GLY A 86 -12.31 -27.59 -11.13
CA GLY A 86 -12.01 -28.50 -12.24
C GLY A 86 -11.02 -27.96 -13.28
N LEU A 87 -10.72 -26.66 -13.28
CA LEU A 87 -9.62 -26.09 -14.09
C LEU A 87 -8.28 -26.33 -13.41
N ILE A 88 -7.30 -26.82 -14.17
CA ILE A 88 -5.94 -27.10 -13.71
C ILE A 88 -4.94 -26.28 -14.54
N LEU A 89 -4.07 -25.53 -13.88
CA LEU A 89 -3.01 -24.77 -14.56
C LEU A 89 -1.93 -25.71 -15.10
N ILE A 90 -1.52 -25.45 -16.35
CA ILE A 90 -0.46 -26.15 -17.07
C ILE A 90 0.83 -25.33 -17.03
N GLN A 91 0.85 -24.20 -17.76
CA GLN A 91 2.01 -23.33 -17.93
C GLN A 91 1.57 -21.90 -18.33
N PRO A 92 2.45 -20.89 -18.19
CA PRO A 92 2.21 -19.57 -18.78
C PRO A 92 1.89 -19.64 -20.28
N ALA A 93 0.97 -18.80 -20.74
CA ALA A 93 0.59 -18.71 -22.15
C ALA A 93 1.52 -17.79 -22.97
N THR A 94 2.71 -17.47 -22.44
CA THR A 94 3.80 -16.80 -23.17
C THR A 94 4.26 -17.66 -24.33
N ASP A 95 4.29 -18.98 -24.12
CA ASP A 95 4.73 -19.96 -25.09
C ASP A 95 3.56 -20.89 -25.46
N PRO A 96 3.50 -21.36 -26.73
CA PRO A 96 2.54 -22.37 -27.13
C PRO A 96 2.80 -23.69 -26.40
N LEU A 97 1.73 -24.45 -26.17
CA LEU A 97 1.89 -25.82 -25.68
C LEU A 97 2.52 -26.69 -26.78
N PRO A 98 3.50 -27.55 -26.46
CA PRO A 98 4.05 -28.50 -27.41
C PRO A 98 2.96 -29.40 -27.99
N GLN A 99 2.93 -29.57 -29.32
CA GLN A 99 1.88 -30.34 -29.99
C GLN A 99 1.81 -31.79 -29.50
N GLU A 100 2.97 -32.40 -29.25
CA GLU A 100 3.11 -33.73 -28.65
C GLU A 100 2.43 -33.84 -27.28
N PHE A 101 2.49 -32.79 -26.47
CA PHE A 101 1.87 -32.73 -25.15
C PHE A 101 0.34 -32.63 -25.27
N ILE A 102 -0.16 -31.85 -26.23
CA ILE A 102 -1.60 -31.75 -26.52
C ILE A 102 -2.14 -33.11 -26.99
N VAL A 103 -1.43 -33.79 -27.88
CA VAL A 103 -1.81 -35.14 -28.35
C VAL A 103 -1.83 -36.11 -27.17
N LYS A 104 -0.80 -36.13 -26.32
CA LYS A 104 -0.75 -36.98 -25.12
C LYS A 104 -1.93 -36.71 -24.17
N LEU A 105 -2.25 -35.43 -23.93
CA LEU A 105 -3.40 -35.06 -23.10
C LEU A 105 -4.72 -35.58 -23.68
N ARG A 106 -4.96 -35.41 -24.99
CA ARG A 106 -6.18 -35.87 -25.66
C ARG A 106 -6.31 -37.39 -25.72
N THR A 107 -5.20 -38.11 -25.93
CA THR A 107 -5.23 -39.59 -25.93
C THR A 107 -5.62 -40.13 -24.56
N MET A 108 -5.13 -39.50 -23.48
CA MET A 108 -5.45 -39.92 -22.12
C MET A 108 -6.83 -39.45 -21.66
N LEU A 109 -7.28 -38.31 -22.16
CA LEU A 109 -8.51 -37.62 -21.76
C LEU A 109 -9.20 -37.13 -23.04
N PRO A 110 -10.03 -37.97 -23.68
CA PRO A 110 -10.63 -37.70 -24.98
C PRO A 110 -11.47 -36.41 -25.03
N ASP A 111 -12.09 -36.05 -23.91
CA ASP A 111 -13.01 -34.92 -23.80
C ASP A 111 -12.37 -33.64 -23.24
N ILE A 112 -11.04 -33.54 -23.32
CA ILE A 112 -10.32 -32.49 -22.63
C ILE A 112 -10.27 -31.18 -23.43
N SER A 113 -10.66 -30.08 -22.77
CA SER A 113 -10.60 -28.74 -23.33
C SER A 113 -9.47 -27.93 -22.69
N VAL A 114 -8.58 -27.41 -23.54
CA VAL A 114 -7.54 -26.46 -23.13
C VAL A 114 -8.02 -25.05 -23.43
N SER A 115 -7.92 -24.18 -22.45
CA SER A 115 -8.32 -22.77 -22.54
C SER A 115 -7.26 -21.87 -21.92
N LYS A 116 -7.35 -20.57 -22.22
CA LYS A 116 -6.53 -19.57 -21.55
C LYS A 116 -7.30 -18.94 -20.39
N VAL A 117 -6.65 -18.80 -19.24
CA VAL A 117 -7.21 -18.14 -18.05
C VAL A 117 -6.27 -17.07 -17.54
N LYS A 118 -6.82 -16.01 -16.95
CA LYS A 118 -6.03 -14.95 -16.30
C LYS A 118 -5.80 -15.27 -14.83
N VAL A 119 -4.56 -15.16 -14.39
CA VAL A 119 -4.15 -15.39 -12.99
C VAL A 119 -3.28 -14.24 -12.48
N PRO A 120 -3.27 -13.96 -11.16
CA PRO A 120 -2.37 -12.98 -10.57
C PRO A 120 -0.90 -13.35 -10.79
N LEU A 121 -0.13 -12.45 -11.41
CA LEU A 121 1.30 -12.64 -11.64
C LEU A 121 2.09 -12.66 -10.32
N CYS A 122 1.68 -11.82 -9.36
CA CYS A 122 2.37 -11.67 -8.08
C CYS A 122 1.49 -12.13 -6.91
N LYS A 123 2.15 -12.51 -5.81
CA LYS A 123 1.47 -12.79 -4.55
C LYS A 123 0.89 -11.49 -3.97
N PRO A 124 -0.40 -11.47 -3.55
CA PRO A 124 -0.95 -10.32 -2.84
C PRO A 124 -0.22 -10.07 -1.52
N VAL A 125 0.06 -8.81 -1.21
CA VAL A 125 0.70 -8.37 0.04
C VAL A 125 -0.27 -7.67 0.99
N THR A 126 -1.45 -7.30 0.50
CA THR A 126 -2.55 -6.73 1.31
C THR A 126 -3.83 -7.54 1.17
N ARG A 127 -4.75 -7.37 2.13
CA ARG A 127 -6.07 -8.00 2.09
C ARG A 127 -6.88 -7.52 0.89
N ARG A 128 -6.78 -6.24 0.54
CA ARG A 128 -7.51 -5.64 -0.59
C ARG A 128 -7.08 -6.29 -1.91
N GLN A 129 -5.78 -6.44 -2.12
CA GLN A 129 -5.21 -7.18 -3.24
C GLN A 129 -5.61 -8.65 -3.24
N PHE A 130 -5.59 -9.32 -2.08
CA PHE A 130 -6.00 -10.72 -1.99
C PHE A 130 -7.45 -10.93 -2.41
N LEU A 131 -8.36 -10.07 -1.95
CA LEU A 131 -9.77 -10.14 -2.30
C LEU A 131 -9.99 -9.92 -3.79
N TRP A 132 -9.29 -8.95 -4.39
CA TRP A 132 -9.30 -8.70 -5.82
C TRP A 132 -8.74 -9.91 -6.60
N ALA A 133 -7.55 -10.40 -6.23
CA ALA A 133 -6.86 -11.50 -6.88
C ALA A 133 -7.68 -12.80 -6.88
N LYS A 134 -8.40 -13.07 -5.77
CA LYS A 134 -9.24 -14.26 -5.60
C LYS A 134 -10.37 -14.33 -6.64
N GLN A 135 -10.82 -13.19 -7.18
CA GLN A 135 -11.83 -13.15 -8.25
C GLN A 135 -11.30 -13.83 -9.52
N TYR A 136 -10.02 -13.63 -9.83
CA TYR A 136 -9.34 -14.23 -10.98
C TYR A 136 -8.92 -15.67 -10.69
N TRP A 137 -8.10 -15.89 -9.66
CA TRP A 137 -7.57 -17.22 -9.35
C TRP A 137 -7.25 -17.39 -7.86
N PRO A 138 -7.37 -18.59 -7.28
CA PRO A 138 -7.09 -18.78 -5.86
C PRO A 138 -5.59 -18.67 -5.62
N THR A 139 -5.23 -17.79 -4.70
CA THR A 139 -3.84 -17.51 -4.33
C THR A 139 -3.64 -17.67 -2.82
N ALA A 140 -2.43 -18.02 -2.41
CA ALA A 140 -1.98 -17.99 -1.04
C ALA A 140 -1.83 -16.53 -0.60
N PHE A 141 -2.22 -16.26 0.64
CA PHE A 141 -2.10 -14.95 1.25
C PHE A 141 -1.84 -15.11 2.75
N HIS A 142 -0.88 -14.32 3.25
CA HIS A 142 -0.64 -14.16 4.67
C HIS A 142 -0.75 -12.69 4.98
N LEU A 143 -1.59 -12.35 5.96
CA LEU A 143 -1.86 -10.97 6.33
C LEU A 143 -0.60 -10.31 6.88
N ASN A 144 -0.12 -9.26 6.22
CA ASN A 144 0.93 -8.41 6.77
C ASN A 144 0.30 -7.33 7.66
N LYS A 145 0.29 -7.57 8.98
CA LYS A 145 -0.31 -6.65 9.96
C LYS A 145 0.22 -5.22 9.88
N GLN A 146 1.50 -5.04 9.53
CA GLN A 146 2.10 -3.70 9.42
C GLN A 146 1.57 -2.96 8.20
N TYR A 147 1.49 -3.61 7.03
CA TYR A 147 0.91 -2.99 5.84
C TYR A 147 -0.56 -2.65 6.04
N GLU A 148 -1.34 -3.52 6.69
CA GLU A 148 -2.73 -3.24 7.02
C GLU A 148 -2.86 -2.06 8.00
N ALA A 149 -1.99 -1.97 9.00
CA ALA A 149 -1.98 -0.85 9.93
C ALA A 149 -1.66 0.48 9.21
N LEU A 150 -0.66 0.47 8.32
CA LEU A 150 -0.27 1.63 7.51
C LEU A 150 -1.41 2.09 6.59
N LEU A 151 -2.09 1.16 5.93
CA LEU A 151 -3.21 1.47 5.02
C LEU A 151 -4.46 1.95 5.75
N ASN A 152 -4.74 1.40 6.94
CA ASN A 152 -5.90 1.79 7.73
C ASN A 152 -5.65 3.02 8.62
N GLY A 153 -4.45 3.61 8.59
CA GLY A 153 -4.09 4.76 9.43
C GLY A 153 -3.83 4.43 10.90
N ASN A 154 -3.85 3.14 11.27
CA ASN A 154 -3.67 2.65 12.64
C ASN A 154 -2.23 2.21 12.92
N PHE A 155 -1.25 2.93 12.37
CA PHE A 155 0.18 2.61 12.47
C PHE A 155 0.93 3.44 13.51
N LEU A 156 0.26 4.43 14.12
CA LEU A 156 0.83 5.30 15.14
C LEU A 156 0.03 5.17 16.43
N THR A 157 0.75 5.17 17.54
CA THR A 157 0.20 5.46 18.87
C THR A 157 -0.13 6.95 18.99
N ALA A 158 -0.94 7.32 19.99
CA ALA A 158 -1.28 8.72 20.25
C ALA A 158 -0.05 9.60 20.53
N SER A 159 0.96 9.05 21.22
CA SER A 159 2.21 9.77 21.51
C SER A 159 3.07 9.97 20.27
N GLU A 160 3.17 8.97 19.38
CA GLU A 160 3.86 9.12 18.09
C GLU A 160 3.14 10.11 17.18
N TYR A 161 1.80 10.08 17.17
CA TYR A 161 0.99 11.05 16.43
C TYR A 161 1.29 12.48 16.86
N GLN A 162 1.33 12.73 18.19
CA GLN A 162 1.66 14.05 18.72
C GLN A 162 3.10 14.47 18.38
N LYS A 163 4.08 13.57 18.51
CA LYS A 163 5.47 13.85 18.12
C LYS A 163 5.60 14.28 16.66
N ILE A 164 4.89 13.63 15.74
CA ILE A 164 4.91 14.00 14.32
C ILE A 164 4.28 15.40 14.10
N ILE A 165 3.21 15.73 14.83
CA ILE A 165 2.65 17.09 14.81
C ILE A 165 3.68 18.10 15.29
N ASP A 166 4.40 17.79 16.38
CA ASP A 166 5.42 18.69 16.92
C ASP A 166 6.55 18.93 15.91
N PHE A 167 7.02 17.89 15.22
CA PHE A 167 8.00 18.02 14.12
C PHE A 167 7.46 18.84 12.94
N TYR A 168 6.18 18.67 12.60
CA TYR A 168 5.54 19.48 11.56
C TYR A 168 5.52 20.96 11.96
N LEU A 169 5.10 21.27 13.18
CA LEU A 169 5.06 22.65 13.69
C LEU A 169 6.47 23.25 13.79
N GLU A 170 7.47 22.45 14.12
CA GLU A 170 8.86 22.87 14.08
C GLU A 170 9.31 23.19 12.64
N SER A 171 8.92 22.36 11.67
CA SER A 171 9.21 22.61 10.25
C SER A 171 8.59 23.91 9.73
N GLU A 172 7.35 24.21 10.11
CA GLU A 172 6.62 25.43 9.73
C GLU A 172 7.25 26.69 10.34
N LYS A 173 7.79 26.59 11.57
CA LYS A 173 8.55 27.69 12.20
C LYS A 173 9.84 27.98 11.44
N ILE A 174 10.57 26.96 11.01
CA ILE A 174 11.85 27.11 10.30
C ILE A 174 11.66 27.81 8.95
N SER A 175 10.54 27.57 8.28
CA SER A 175 10.18 28.17 6.99
C SER A 175 9.39 29.48 7.10
N ASN A 176 9.22 30.05 8.30
CA ASN A 176 8.39 31.24 8.57
C ASN A 176 6.97 31.14 7.97
N GLY A 177 6.33 29.97 8.11
CA GLY A 177 5.01 29.68 7.55
C GLY A 177 5.01 29.08 6.14
N GLY A 178 6.19 28.89 5.52
CA GLY A 178 6.37 28.20 4.24
C GLY A 178 6.51 26.68 4.35
N SER A 179 6.99 26.02 3.30
CA SER A 179 7.32 24.58 3.34
C SER A 179 8.67 24.34 4.01
N GLY A 180 8.65 23.73 5.20
CA GLY A 180 9.86 23.30 5.90
C GLY A 180 10.05 21.78 5.84
N CYS A 181 11.26 21.32 6.13
CA CYS A 181 11.60 19.91 6.24
C CYS A 181 12.40 19.66 7.54
N VAL A 182 11.97 18.65 8.29
CA VAL A 182 12.68 18.11 9.46
C VAL A 182 12.93 16.63 9.20
N ILE A 183 14.17 16.19 9.37
CA ILE A 183 14.56 14.79 9.27
C ILE A 183 14.85 14.29 10.67
N VAL A 184 14.21 13.18 11.04
CA VAL A 184 14.37 12.53 12.35
C VAL A 184 14.93 11.12 12.18
N ASP A 185 15.70 10.66 13.16
CA ASP A 185 16.19 9.29 13.20
C ASP A 185 15.13 8.31 13.79
N LEU A 186 15.50 7.03 13.91
CA LEU A 186 14.63 5.99 14.47
C LEU A 186 14.36 6.14 15.99
N LYS A 187 15.16 6.94 16.70
CA LYS A 187 14.96 7.26 18.12
C LYS A 187 14.03 8.48 18.28
N GLY A 188 13.73 9.19 17.20
CA GLY A 188 12.93 10.40 17.19
C GLY A 188 13.74 11.66 17.41
N GLU A 189 15.06 11.61 17.24
CA GLU A 189 15.94 12.77 17.36
C GLU A 189 16.06 13.49 16.03
N VAL A 190 16.01 14.83 16.04
CA VAL A 190 16.16 15.63 14.81
C VAL A 190 17.60 15.62 14.36
N VAL A 191 17.84 15.13 13.14
CA VAL A 191 19.19 15.01 12.55
C VAL A 191 19.46 16.02 11.45
N ALA A 192 18.43 16.61 10.83
CA ALA A 192 18.59 17.69 9.86
C ALA A 192 17.32 18.55 9.74
N LYS A 193 17.51 19.79 9.28
CA LYS A 193 16.46 20.79 9.07
C LYS A 193 16.74 21.57 7.78
N LYS A 194 15.71 21.89 7.00
CA LYS A 194 15.81 22.69 5.77
C LYS A 194 14.54 23.50 5.50
N TRP A 195 14.68 24.68 4.89
CA TRP A 195 13.61 25.53 4.36
C TRP A 195 13.81 25.75 2.86
#